data_AF-A0A536WPA9-F1
#
_entry.id   AF-A0A536WPA9-F1
#
_cell.length_a   1.000
_cell.length_b   1.000
_cell.length_c   1.000
_cell.angle_alpha   90.00
_cell.angle_beta   90.00
_cell.angle_gamma   90.00
#
_symmetry.space_group_name_H-M   'P 1'
#
loop_
_entity.id
_entity.type
_entity.pdbx_description
1 polymer ?
#
loop_
_entity_poly.entity_id
_entity_poly.type
_entity_poly.pdbx_seq_one_letter_code
_entity_poly.pdbx_strand_id
1 'polypeptide(L)'
;MANNKTAVRQILDKVKAEGRTSLTAPEGKLVCDAYGIAVPKEDVAGSAAEAAKLAAGMGFPVVMKIVSPQILHKTEAGGVIVGLKNPTDVEAAYDKIVANAKKYDAKAHILGVQVQQMLGGGQEVIVGAVTDPSFGKLVAFGLGGVLVEVMKDITFRLAPASREDALSMLDGIAAAEMLKGVRGSEPVNRDALASLIHSVSLLISDFPEIAEMDLNPVFATAKGAIAADVRIVCDWNPAPARFRPKHEDIVRDMNRIMKPDAVAVIGASGETGKIGNSVMKNLINGGYKGKIYPINPSADEIMGLKAYKSVKDVPGTVDVAVFAIPAKFVAAALVECGEKKIPGAVLIPSGFAETGNVEGQKEIQEIGHKYGVRLMGPNIYGFYYTWKNLCATFCTAYDVKGHAALSSQSGGIGMAIIGFSRSAKMGVSAIVGLGNKSDIDEDDLLTFFEQDENTHIIAQHCEDLKDGRAFAEVAKRVSRKKPIVMLKAGRTSMGARAASSHTGALAGNDKIYDDVLRQSGVIRAKA
;
A
#
# COMPACT_ATOMS: atom_id res chain seq x y z
N MET A 1 -17.03 22.66 13.01
CA MET A 1 -18.19 22.52 12.10
C MET A 1 -18.08 21.18 11.41
N ALA A 2 -19.20 20.52 11.07
CA ALA A 2 -19.15 19.26 10.35
C ALA A 2 -18.68 19.49 8.89
N ASN A 3 -17.90 18.55 8.35
CA ASN A 3 -17.41 18.64 6.96
C ASN A 3 -18.59 18.65 5.97
N ASN A 4 -18.54 19.52 4.97
CA ASN A 4 -19.61 19.63 3.97
C ASN A 4 -19.34 18.71 2.77
N LYS A 5 -19.61 17.41 2.97
CA LYS A 5 -19.39 16.38 1.94
C LYS A 5 -20.20 16.62 0.66
N THR A 6 -21.41 17.17 0.79
CA THR A 6 -22.30 17.45 -0.34
C THR A 6 -21.70 18.50 -1.28
N ALA A 7 -21.12 19.58 -0.74
CA ALA A 7 -20.47 20.61 -1.54
C ALA A 7 -19.28 20.05 -2.33
N VAL A 8 -18.43 19.24 -1.69
CA VAL A 8 -17.29 18.60 -2.37
C VAL A 8 -17.77 17.66 -3.48
N ARG A 9 -18.80 16.83 -3.22
CA ARG A 9 -19.35 15.91 -4.21
C ARG A 9 -19.84 16.65 -5.46
N GLN A 10 -20.57 17.75 -5.30
CA GLN A 10 -21.05 18.56 -6.43
C GLN A 10 -19.90 19.10 -7.30
N ILE A 11 -18.79 19.53 -6.68
CA ILE A 11 -17.60 19.99 -7.41
C ILE A 11 -16.98 18.83 -8.19
N LEU A 12 -16.76 17.69 -7.55
CA LEU A 12 -16.16 16.51 -8.20
C LEU A 12 -17.02 16.00 -9.36
N ASP A 13 -18.33 15.96 -9.20
CA ASP A 13 -19.25 15.51 -10.24
C ASP A 13 -19.21 16.46 -11.46
N LYS A 14 -19.12 17.78 -11.22
CA LYS A 14 -18.94 18.77 -12.29
C LYS A 14 -17.61 18.57 -13.03
N VAL A 15 -16.50 18.43 -12.29
CA VAL A 15 -15.17 18.20 -12.88
C VAL A 15 -15.17 16.94 -13.75
N LYS A 16 -15.80 15.86 -13.26
CA LYS A 16 -15.95 14.60 -14.00
C LYS A 16 -16.80 14.76 -15.26
N ALA A 17 -17.94 15.46 -15.16
CA ALA A 17 -18.83 15.69 -16.31
C ALA A 17 -18.17 16.51 -17.42
N GLU A 18 -17.24 17.40 -17.07
CA GLU A 18 -16.43 18.18 -18.01
C GLU A 18 -15.22 17.40 -18.57
N GLY A 19 -15.05 16.13 -18.19
CA GLY A 19 -13.95 15.28 -18.65
C GLY A 19 -12.57 15.68 -18.09
N ARG A 20 -12.54 16.47 -17.01
CA ARG A 20 -11.30 16.95 -16.38
C ARG A 20 -10.82 16.00 -15.30
N THR A 21 -9.52 15.97 -15.07
CA THR A 21 -8.86 15.22 -13.97
C THR A 21 -8.19 16.14 -12.95
N SER A 22 -8.31 17.45 -13.10
CA SER A 22 -7.78 18.44 -12.16
C SER A 22 -8.82 19.49 -11.86
N LEU A 23 -8.88 19.90 -10.59
CA LEU A 23 -9.66 21.05 -10.16
C LEU A 23 -8.94 22.34 -10.53
N THR A 24 -9.72 23.39 -10.79
CA THR A 24 -9.21 24.76 -10.87
C THR A 24 -8.96 25.33 -9.47
N ALA A 25 -8.22 26.44 -9.35
CA ALA A 25 -7.92 27.05 -8.05
C ALA A 25 -9.20 27.45 -7.26
N PRO A 26 -10.23 28.07 -7.86
CA PRO A 26 -11.48 28.38 -7.15
C PRO A 26 -12.24 27.13 -6.67
N GLU A 27 -12.25 26.07 -7.48
CA GLU A 27 -12.85 24.78 -7.08
C GLU A 27 -12.08 24.16 -5.91
N GLY A 28 -10.74 24.20 -5.96
CA GLY A 28 -9.87 23.74 -4.88
C GLY A 28 -10.13 24.47 -3.57
N LYS A 29 -10.29 25.80 -3.61
CA LYS A 29 -10.66 26.61 -2.43
C LYS A 29 -11.99 26.15 -1.82
N LEU A 30 -13.02 25.96 -2.64
CA LEU A 30 -14.32 25.51 -2.13
C LEU A 30 -14.24 24.13 -1.45
N VAL A 31 -13.40 23.23 -1.97
CA VAL A 31 -13.12 21.94 -1.34
C VAL A 31 -12.38 22.12 0.00
N CYS A 32 -11.39 23.02 0.05
CA CYS A 32 -10.68 23.35 1.29
C CYS A 32 -11.62 23.94 2.36
N ASP A 33 -12.46 24.90 1.97
CA ASP A 33 -13.44 25.54 2.87
C ASP A 33 -14.39 24.49 3.47
N ALA A 34 -14.84 23.51 2.67
CA ALA A 34 -15.73 22.43 3.12
C ALA A 34 -15.12 21.48 4.16
N TYR A 35 -13.78 21.44 4.27
CA TYR A 35 -13.02 20.62 5.21
C TYR A 35 -12.23 21.45 6.24
N GLY A 36 -12.49 22.76 6.32
CA GLY A 36 -11.82 23.66 7.27
C GLY A 36 -10.32 23.81 7.02
N ILE A 37 -9.85 23.60 5.78
CA ILE A 37 -8.47 23.82 5.38
C ILE A 37 -8.30 25.32 5.09
N ALA A 38 -7.50 26.00 5.89
CA ALA A 38 -7.29 27.44 5.75
C ALA A 38 -6.47 27.76 4.49
N VAL A 39 -7.04 28.60 3.63
CA VAL A 39 -6.42 29.19 2.44
C VAL A 39 -6.47 30.73 2.55
N PRO A 40 -5.58 31.49 1.88
CA PRO A 40 -5.63 32.94 1.90
C PRO A 40 -6.94 33.46 1.30
N LYS A 41 -7.27 34.72 1.62
CA LYS A 41 -8.35 35.42 0.91
C LYS A 41 -8.00 35.49 -0.57
N GLU A 42 -8.96 35.12 -1.40
CA GLU A 42 -8.82 35.16 -2.85
C GLU A 42 -10.17 35.28 -3.53
N ASP A 43 -10.14 35.80 -4.75
CA ASP A 43 -11.29 35.88 -5.66
C ASP A 43 -10.77 35.97 -7.11
N VAL A 44 -11.64 35.75 -8.09
CA VAL A 44 -11.28 35.78 -9.52
C VAL A 44 -11.86 37.02 -10.18
N ALA A 45 -10.98 37.83 -10.75
CA ALA A 45 -11.36 39.00 -11.53
C ALA A 45 -11.51 38.65 -13.01
N GLY A 46 -12.58 39.13 -13.64
CA GLY A 46 -12.78 39.13 -15.09
C GLY A 46 -12.23 40.39 -15.79
N SER A 47 -11.77 41.39 -15.04
CA SER A 47 -11.18 42.62 -15.57
C SER A 47 -10.12 43.24 -14.64
N ALA A 48 -9.26 44.10 -15.19
CA ALA A 48 -8.25 44.84 -14.42
C ALA A 48 -8.87 45.69 -13.29
N ALA A 49 -9.95 46.42 -13.58
CA ALA A 49 -10.64 47.25 -12.60
C ALA A 49 -11.27 46.43 -11.46
N GLU A 50 -11.83 45.27 -11.80
CA GLU A 50 -12.34 44.32 -10.80
C GLU A 50 -11.20 43.76 -9.94
N ALA A 51 -10.05 43.43 -10.55
CA ALA A 51 -8.88 42.95 -9.82
C ALA A 51 -8.37 43.97 -8.79
N ALA A 52 -8.30 45.25 -9.17
CA ALA A 52 -7.92 46.35 -8.27
C ALA A 52 -8.90 46.50 -7.11
N LYS A 53 -10.21 46.41 -7.38
CA LYS A 53 -11.24 46.47 -6.33
C LYS A 53 -11.13 45.30 -5.35
N LEU A 54 -10.94 44.08 -5.84
CA LEU A 54 -10.73 42.89 -5.02
C LEU A 54 -9.48 43.02 -4.16
N ALA A 55 -8.36 43.45 -4.75
CA ALA A 55 -7.09 43.67 -4.04
C ALA A 55 -7.22 44.70 -2.91
N ALA A 56 -7.90 45.83 -3.16
CA ALA A 56 -8.15 46.85 -2.15
C ALA A 56 -9.00 46.31 -0.98
N GLY A 57 -9.97 45.44 -1.25
CA GLY A 57 -10.79 44.78 -0.23
C GLY A 57 -10.02 43.73 0.60
N MET A 58 -9.01 43.09 0.01
CA MET A 58 -8.17 42.08 0.69
C MET A 58 -7.04 42.71 1.51
N GLY A 59 -6.52 43.85 1.07
CA GLY A 59 -5.32 44.49 1.60
C GLY A 59 -4.06 44.07 0.85
N PHE A 60 -3.07 44.97 0.83
CA PHE A 60 -1.80 44.78 0.12
C PHE A 60 -0.68 44.27 1.06
N PRO A 61 0.35 43.57 0.54
CA PRO A 61 0.53 43.19 -0.86
C PRO A 61 -0.35 41.99 -1.30
N VAL A 62 -0.62 41.92 -2.60
CA VAL A 62 -1.35 40.80 -3.22
C VAL A 62 -0.49 40.07 -4.26
N VAL A 63 -0.92 38.85 -4.59
CA VAL A 63 -0.41 38.01 -5.67
C VAL A 63 -1.51 37.83 -6.70
N MET A 64 -1.16 37.86 -7.98
CA MET A 64 -2.09 37.59 -9.08
C MET A 64 -1.64 36.37 -9.88
N LYS A 65 -2.59 35.47 -10.17
CA LYS A 65 -2.34 34.20 -10.86
C LYS A 65 -3.38 33.96 -11.97
N ILE A 66 -2.97 33.50 -13.14
CA ILE A 66 -3.88 33.14 -14.23
C ILE A 66 -4.79 31.97 -13.82
N VAL A 67 -6.08 32.05 -14.19
CA VAL A 67 -7.03 30.94 -14.03
C VAL A 67 -7.43 30.44 -15.41
N SER A 68 -6.91 29.27 -15.78
CA SER A 68 -7.25 28.60 -17.04
C SER A 68 -7.14 27.08 -16.86
N PRO A 69 -8.11 26.29 -17.34
CA PRO A 69 -8.01 24.83 -17.33
C PRO A 69 -6.83 24.29 -18.13
N GLN A 70 -6.35 25.02 -19.15
CA GLN A 70 -5.28 24.60 -20.04
C GLN A 70 -3.88 24.99 -19.56
N ILE A 71 -3.76 25.99 -18.68
CA ILE A 71 -2.47 26.52 -18.21
C ILE A 71 -2.20 26.04 -16.78
N LEU A 72 -1.64 24.84 -16.66
CA LEU A 72 -1.29 24.23 -15.35
C LEU A 72 0.01 24.82 -14.77
N HIS A 73 1.05 25.02 -15.59
CA HIS A 73 2.34 25.59 -15.18
C HIS A 73 2.34 27.13 -15.26
N LYS A 74 1.57 27.77 -14.37
CA LYS A 74 1.29 29.22 -14.38
C LYS A 74 2.55 30.10 -14.41
N THR A 75 3.58 29.74 -13.65
CA THR A 75 4.83 30.51 -13.57
C THR A 75 5.58 30.52 -14.91
N GLU A 76 5.65 29.38 -15.60
CA GLU A 76 6.30 29.26 -16.91
C GLU A 76 5.57 30.05 -17.99
N ALA A 77 4.24 30.10 -17.90
CA ALA A 77 3.40 30.94 -18.75
C ALA A 77 3.50 32.44 -18.41
N GLY A 78 4.35 32.86 -17.46
CA GLY A 78 4.41 34.24 -16.98
C GLY A 78 3.08 34.71 -16.36
N GLY A 79 2.25 33.77 -15.92
CA GLY A 79 0.91 33.98 -15.40
C GLY A 79 0.86 34.19 -13.90
N VAL A 80 1.99 34.44 -13.23
CA VAL A 80 2.08 34.73 -11.80
C VAL A 80 2.87 36.02 -11.58
N ILE A 81 2.29 36.98 -10.85
CA ILE A 81 2.97 38.20 -10.42
C ILE A 81 2.73 38.38 -8.91
N VAL A 82 3.82 38.53 -8.15
CA VAL A 82 3.79 38.64 -6.68
C VAL A 82 4.14 40.05 -6.22
N GLY A 83 3.76 40.38 -4.97
CA GLY A 83 4.25 41.59 -4.30
C GLY A 83 3.65 42.89 -4.83
N LEU A 84 2.42 42.85 -5.36
CA LEU A 84 1.71 44.02 -5.88
C LEU A 84 1.22 44.87 -4.70
N LYS A 85 1.57 46.16 -4.68
CA LYS A 85 1.44 46.99 -3.46
C LYS A 85 0.32 48.03 -3.52
N ASN A 86 -0.23 48.28 -4.70
CA ASN A 86 -1.25 49.29 -4.92
C ASN A 86 -2.17 48.90 -6.09
N PRO A 87 -3.33 49.56 -6.26
CA PRO A 87 -4.28 49.26 -7.33
C PRO A 87 -3.71 49.38 -8.75
N THR A 88 -2.83 50.36 -9.00
CA THR A 88 -2.23 50.58 -10.32
C THR A 88 -1.30 49.43 -10.72
N ASP A 89 -0.50 48.90 -9.78
CA ASP A 89 0.33 47.73 -10.02
C ASP A 89 -0.55 46.50 -10.38
N VAL A 90 -1.71 46.37 -9.73
CA VAL A 90 -2.67 45.26 -9.94
C VAL A 90 -3.31 45.32 -11.32
N GLU A 91 -3.74 46.50 -11.77
CA GLU A 91 -4.31 46.68 -13.11
C GLU A 91 -3.29 46.33 -14.20
N ALA A 92 -2.06 46.87 -14.08
CA ALA A 92 -0.98 46.57 -15.01
C ALA A 92 -0.59 45.07 -15.00
N ALA A 93 -0.62 44.43 -13.83
CA ALA A 93 -0.35 43.01 -13.68
C ALA A 93 -1.44 42.15 -14.34
N TYR A 94 -2.72 42.54 -14.25
CA TYR A 94 -3.84 41.84 -14.90
C TYR A 94 -3.60 41.73 -16.42
N ASP A 95 -3.39 42.86 -17.08
CA ASP A 95 -3.21 42.91 -18.53
C ASP A 95 -1.98 42.11 -18.98
N LYS A 96 -0.89 42.22 -18.21
CA LYS A 96 0.34 41.47 -18.46
C LYS A 96 0.13 39.96 -18.34
N ILE A 97 -0.57 39.49 -17.30
CA ILE A 97 -0.86 38.08 -17.10
C ILE A 97 -1.72 37.53 -18.23
N VAL A 98 -2.80 38.23 -18.60
CA VAL A 98 -3.69 37.79 -19.70
C VAL A 98 -2.95 37.77 -21.04
N ALA A 99 -2.11 38.77 -21.30
CA ALA A 99 -1.28 38.80 -22.51
C ALA A 99 -0.28 37.63 -22.56
N ASN A 100 0.40 37.36 -21.45
CA ASN A 100 1.34 36.25 -21.33
C ASN A 100 0.64 34.89 -21.54
N ALA A 101 -0.53 34.70 -20.93
CA ALA A 101 -1.32 33.48 -21.07
C ALA A 101 -1.72 33.22 -22.53
N LYS A 102 -2.24 34.22 -23.24
CA LYS A 102 -2.60 34.12 -24.67
C LYS A 102 -1.39 33.86 -25.57
N LYS A 103 -0.22 34.39 -25.19
CA LYS A 103 1.04 34.15 -25.91
C LYS A 103 1.56 32.72 -25.68
N TYR A 104 1.39 32.20 -24.47
CA TYR A 104 1.80 30.84 -24.11
C TYR A 104 0.92 29.78 -24.79
N ASP A 105 -0.41 29.98 -24.75
CA ASP A 105 -1.38 29.16 -25.48
C ASP A 105 -2.54 30.01 -25.99
N ALA A 106 -2.57 30.23 -27.31
CA ALA A 106 -3.60 31.03 -27.96
C ALA A 106 -5.00 30.39 -27.91
N LYS A 107 -5.10 29.09 -27.63
CA LYS A 107 -6.36 28.35 -27.52
C LYS A 107 -6.83 28.18 -26.08
N ALA A 108 -6.04 28.61 -25.09
CA ALA A 108 -6.39 28.50 -23.69
C ALA A 108 -7.65 29.32 -23.38
N HIS A 109 -8.59 28.69 -22.69
CA HIS A 109 -9.76 29.37 -22.16
C HIS A 109 -9.36 30.05 -20.85
N ILE A 110 -9.31 31.38 -20.86
CA ILE A 110 -9.00 32.18 -19.67
C ILE A 110 -10.30 32.48 -18.94
N LEU A 111 -10.44 31.94 -17.74
CA LEU A 111 -11.59 32.18 -16.86
C LEU A 111 -11.47 33.53 -16.12
N GLY A 112 -10.24 34.02 -15.95
CA GLY A 112 -9.93 35.29 -15.29
C GLY A 112 -8.53 35.29 -14.67
N VAL A 113 -8.29 36.25 -13.78
CA VAL A 113 -7.07 36.32 -12.98
C VAL A 113 -7.45 36.27 -11.50
N GLN A 114 -6.92 35.28 -10.79
CA GLN A 114 -7.06 35.16 -9.34
C GLN A 114 -6.26 36.27 -8.66
N VAL A 115 -6.92 37.04 -7.80
CA VAL A 115 -6.31 38.00 -6.88
C VAL A 115 -6.29 37.34 -5.51
N GLN A 116 -5.11 37.20 -4.91
CA GLN A 116 -4.90 36.46 -3.68
C GLN A 116 -4.07 37.30 -2.69
N GLN A 117 -4.44 37.27 -1.41
CA GLN A 117 -3.64 37.87 -0.34
C GLN A 117 -2.23 37.25 -0.33
N MET A 118 -1.18 38.09 -0.33
CA MET A 118 0.18 37.59 -0.20
C MET A 118 0.45 37.18 1.24
N LEU A 119 0.79 35.90 1.43
CA LEU A 119 1.24 35.40 2.72
C LEU A 119 2.74 35.68 2.89
N GLY A 120 3.16 35.89 4.14
CA GLY A 120 4.55 36.12 4.48
C GLY A 120 4.84 35.76 5.93
N GLY A 121 6.10 35.42 6.20
CA GLY A 121 6.55 34.96 7.51
C GLY A 121 6.15 33.52 7.84
N GLY A 122 6.75 32.97 8.89
CA GLY A 122 6.57 31.58 9.28
C GLY A 122 7.48 30.61 8.54
N GLN A 123 7.40 29.34 8.93
CA GLN A 123 8.09 28.23 8.30
C GLN A 123 7.25 27.68 7.16
N GLU A 124 7.82 27.59 5.96
CA GLU A 124 7.18 26.90 4.84
C GLU A 124 7.25 25.39 5.06
N VAL A 125 6.10 24.72 4.91
CA VAL A 125 5.92 23.26 4.97
C VAL A 125 5.09 22.80 3.78
N ILE A 126 5.07 21.49 3.54
CA ILE A 126 4.20 20.86 2.53
C ILE A 126 3.28 19.88 3.25
N VAL A 127 2.00 19.93 2.90
CA VAL A 127 1.02 18.92 3.30
C VAL A 127 0.42 18.36 2.03
N GLY A 128 0.55 17.07 1.81
CA GLY A 128 0.06 16.42 0.60
C GLY A 128 -0.74 15.16 0.90
N ALA A 129 -1.31 14.60 -0.14
CA ALA A 129 -1.92 13.30 -0.13
C ALA A 129 -1.70 12.59 -1.46
N VAL A 130 -1.57 11.28 -1.41
CA VAL A 130 -1.35 10.43 -2.58
C VAL A 130 -2.06 9.10 -2.42
N THR A 131 -2.38 8.47 -3.54
CA THR A 131 -2.89 7.09 -3.58
C THR A 131 -1.76 6.15 -3.93
N ASP A 132 -1.31 5.36 -2.96
CA ASP A 132 -0.33 4.31 -3.18
C ASP A 132 -1.00 3.00 -3.64
N PRO A 133 -0.44 2.26 -4.62
CA PRO A 133 -1.03 1.02 -5.11
C PRO A 133 -1.15 -0.13 -4.08
N SER A 134 -0.32 -0.11 -3.03
CA SER A 134 -0.29 -1.14 -1.97
C SER A 134 -1.06 -0.68 -0.74
N PHE A 135 -0.83 0.56 -0.28
CA PHE A 135 -1.36 1.09 0.97
C PHE A 135 -2.63 1.96 0.81
N GLY A 136 -3.02 2.29 -0.43
CA GLY A 136 -4.14 3.17 -0.71
C GLY A 136 -3.86 4.62 -0.31
N LYS A 137 -4.84 5.29 0.30
CA LYS A 137 -4.72 6.72 0.63
C LYS A 137 -3.69 6.98 1.73
N LEU A 138 -2.74 7.85 1.44
CA LEU A 138 -1.70 8.31 2.35
C LEU A 138 -1.77 9.83 2.47
N VAL A 139 -1.56 10.34 3.68
CA VAL A 139 -1.25 11.76 3.90
C VAL A 139 0.26 11.91 4.09
N ALA A 140 0.82 12.98 3.54
CA ALA A 140 2.22 13.32 3.56
C ALA A 140 2.45 14.67 4.25
N PHE A 141 3.53 14.77 5.02
CA PHE A 141 3.99 16.02 5.63
C PHE A 141 5.49 16.15 5.49
N GLY A 142 5.97 17.32 5.09
CA GLY A 142 7.39 17.63 4.99
C GLY A 142 7.67 19.13 5.19
N LEU A 143 8.94 19.50 5.34
CA LEU A 143 9.33 20.91 5.23
C LEU A 143 9.16 21.40 3.78
N GLY A 144 8.96 22.70 3.60
CA GLY A 144 8.81 23.40 2.32
C GLY A 144 10.07 24.19 1.93
N GLY A 145 10.07 24.74 0.72
CA GLY A 145 11.16 25.58 0.19
C GLY A 145 12.17 24.86 -0.71
N VAL A 146 13.18 25.60 -1.19
CA VAL A 146 14.17 25.14 -2.20
C VAL A 146 14.96 23.89 -1.77
N LEU A 147 15.09 23.65 -0.45
CA LEU A 147 15.82 22.51 0.09
C LEU A 147 15.10 21.15 -0.07
N VAL A 148 13.81 21.15 -0.44
CA VAL A 148 12.96 19.95 -0.48
C VAL A 148 13.20 19.06 -1.69
N GLU A 149 13.44 19.66 -2.86
CA GLU A 149 13.77 18.91 -4.08
C GLU A 149 15.05 18.06 -3.89
N VAL A 150 15.94 18.50 -2.99
CA VAL A 150 17.22 17.86 -2.69
C VAL A 150 17.13 16.89 -1.51
N MET A 151 16.44 17.24 -0.41
CA MET A 151 16.47 16.46 0.84
C MET A 151 15.38 15.38 0.98
N LYS A 152 14.23 15.50 0.29
CA LYS A 152 13.11 14.54 0.40
C LYS A 152 12.68 14.22 1.85
N ASP A 153 12.71 15.23 2.73
CA ASP A 153 12.36 15.09 4.16
C ASP A 153 10.83 15.08 4.37
N ILE A 154 10.23 13.91 4.14
CA ILE A 154 8.78 13.71 4.15
C ILE A 154 8.42 12.51 5.04
N THR A 155 7.31 12.63 5.75
CA THR A 155 6.67 11.55 6.50
C THR A 155 5.31 11.20 5.90
N PHE A 156 4.95 9.93 5.96
CA PHE A 156 3.68 9.39 5.46
C PHE A 156 2.88 8.72 6.56
N ARG A 157 1.55 8.79 6.49
CA ARG A 157 0.63 8.01 7.33
C ARG A 157 -0.54 7.49 6.51
N LEU A 158 -1.04 6.31 6.87
CA LEU A 158 -2.30 5.82 6.34
C LEU A 158 -3.42 6.80 6.67
N ALA A 159 -4.25 7.12 5.67
CA ALA A 159 -5.48 7.87 5.87
C ALA A 159 -6.67 6.94 6.19
N PRO A 160 -7.62 7.37 7.04
CA PRO A 160 -7.59 8.62 7.81
C PRO A 160 -6.59 8.56 8.97
N ALA A 161 -5.77 9.60 9.10
CA ALA A 161 -4.78 9.76 10.14
C ALA A 161 -5.42 10.42 11.38
N SER A 162 -5.13 9.89 12.56
CA SER A 162 -5.54 10.51 13.83
C SER A 162 -4.73 11.78 14.12
N ARG A 163 -5.17 12.56 15.11
CA ARG A 163 -4.37 13.70 15.60
C ARG A 163 -2.99 13.27 16.12
N GLU A 164 -2.91 12.11 16.76
CA GLU A 164 -1.64 11.53 17.23
C GLU A 164 -0.72 11.15 16.06
N ASP A 165 -1.29 10.53 15.02
CA ASP A 165 -0.56 10.26 13.78
C ASP A 165 0.00 11.56 13.19
N ALA A 166 -0.82 12.60 13.07
CA ALA A 166 -0.42 13.90 12.52
C ALA A 166 0.68 14.60 13.35
N LEU A 167 0.58 14.60 14.68
CA LEU A 167 1.65 15.12 15.54
C LEU A 167 2.94 14.33 15.38
N SER A 168 2.86 12.99 15.29
CA SER A 168 4.03 12.13 15.07
C SER A 168 4.70 12.36 13.70
N MET A 169 3.96 12.87 12.71
CA MET A 169 4.52 13.27 11.41
C MET A 169 5.41 14.51 11.56
N LEU A 170 4.99 15.49 12.37
CA LEU A 170 5.79 16.70 12.66
C LEU A 170 7.12 16.37 13.34
N ASP A 171 7.12 15.35 14.22
CA ASP A 171 8.34 14.89 14.90
C ASP A 171 9.19 13.94 14.04
N GLY A 172 8.61 13.37 12.99
CA GLY A 172 9.23 12.35 12.16
C GLY A 172 10.09 12.87 11.01
N ILE A 173 10.01 14.17 10.72
CA ILE A 173 10.90 14.82 9.75
C ILE A 173 12.30 15.06 10.35
N ALA A 174 13.34 14.92 9.55
CA ALA A 174 14.73 15.07 9.98
C ALA A 174 15.01 16.47 10.54
N ALA A 175 14.39 17.51 9.98
CA ALA A 175 14.53 18.89 10.43
C ALA A 175 13.36 19.39 11.30
N ALA A 176 12.79 18.50 12.15
CA ALA A 176 11.73 18.85 13.11
C ALA A 176 12.05 20.04 14.02
N GLU A 177 13.34 20.28 14.33
CA GLU A 177 13.79 21.43 15.11
C GLU A 177 13.44 22.78 14.46
N MET A 178 13.34 22.84 13.12
CA MET A 178 12.90 24.05 12.40
C MET A 178 11.50 24.50 12.83
N LEU A 179 10.63 23.54 13.17
CA LEU A 179 9.26 23.82 13.62
C LEU A 179 9.23 24.43 15.03
N LYS A 180 10.31 24.27 15.82
CA LYS A 180 10.42 24.84 17.17
C LYS A 180 10.94 26.28 17.19
N GLY A 181 11.26 26.84 16.02
CA GLY A 181 11.87 28.16 15.89
C GLY A 181 13.40 28.08 15.95
N VAL A 182 14.07 28.64 14.94
CA VAL A 182 15.53 28.69 14.84
C VAL A 182 15.97 30.09 14.48
N ARG A 183 17.16 30.51 14.96
CA ARG A 183 17.75 31.82 14.63
C ARG A 183 16.82 33.01 14.93
N GLY A 184 16.04 32.93 16.00
CA GLY A 184 15.12 33.98 16.43
C GLY A 184 13.73 33.95 15.77
N SER A 185 13.41 32.96 14.94
CA SER A 185 12.03 32.74 14.48
C SER A 185 11.14 32.18 15.59
N GLU A 186 9.85 32.55 15.58
CA GLU A 186 8.88 31.98 16.51
C GLU A 186 8.60 30.50 16.19
N PRO A 187 8.31 29.67 17.21
CA PRO A 187 7.81 28.32 17.01
C PRO A 187 6.51 28.31 16.20
N VAL A 188 6.31 27.28 15.38
CA VAL A 188 5.06 27.11 14.62
C VAL A 188 3.93 26.62 15.53
N ASN A 189 2.69 26.95 15.17
CA ASN A 189 1.52 26.35 15.79
C ASN A 189 1.35 24.90 15.32
N ARG A 190 1.89 23.96 16.11
CA ARG A 190 1.86 22.53 15.81
C ARG A 190 0.44 21.95 15.79
N ASP A 191 -0.48 22.48 16.60
CA ASP A 191 -1.87 22.04 16.62
C ASP A 191 -2.62 22.43 15.35
N ALA A 192 -2.33 23.62 14.81
CA ALA A 192 -2.88 24.06 13.53
C ALA A 192 -2.38 23.16 12.38
N LEU A 193 -1.09 22.80 12.37
CA LEU A 193 -0.54 21.86 11.39
C LEU A 193 -1.15 20.46 11.53
N ALA A 194 -1.26 19.93 12.75
CA ALA A 194 -1.86 18.62 12.97
C ALA A 194 -3.34 18.59 12.54
N SER A 195 -4.08 19.68 12.78
CA SER A 195 -5.47 19.82 12.34
C SER A 195 -5.58 19.89 10.82
N LEU A 196 -4.67 20.62 10.16
CA LEU A 196 -4.60 20.69 8.69
C LEU A 196 -4.33 19.31 8.06
N ILE A 197 -3.32 18.58 8.57
CA ILE A 197 -3.00 17.21 8.13
C ILE A 197 -4.21 16.29 8.33
N HIS A 198 -4.87 16.37 9.48
CA HIS A 198 -6.07 15.58 9.76
C HIS A 198 -7.21 15.88 8.78
N SER A 199 -7.49 17.16 8.51
CA SER A 199 -8.51 17.57 7.53
C SER A 199 -8.22 17.04 6.12
N VAL A 200 -6.98 17.15 5.65
CA VAL A 200 -6.55 16.58 4.36
C VAL A 200 -6.77 15.06 4.35
N SER A 201 -6.39 14.39 5.43
CA SER A 201 -6.52 12.94 5.57
C SER A 201 -7.97 12.46 5.58
N LEU A 202 -8.88 13.21 6.21
CA LEU A 202 -10.32 12.94 6.15
C LEU A 202 -10.88 13.17 4.74
N LEU A 203 -10.51 14.27 4.08
CA LEU A 203 -10.98 14.61 2.74
C LEU A 203 -10.69 13.49 1.74
N ILE A 204 -9.44 13.02 1.66
CA ILE A 204 -9.06 11.97 0.70
C ILE A 204 -9.65 10.60 1.04
N SER A 205 -10.05 10.39 2.31
CA SER A 205 -10.69 9.16 2.77
C SER A 205 -12.18 9.15 2.41
N ASP A 206 -12.84 10.31 2.48
CA ASP A 206 -14.25 10.50 2.11
C ASP A 206 -14.48 10.50 0.59
N PHE A 207 -13.44 10.86 -0.20
CA PHE A 207 -13.49 10.94 -1.66
C PHE A 207 -12.36 10.14 -2.30
N PRO A 208 -12.56 8.82 -2.50
CA PRO A 208 -11.56 7.93 -3.10
C PRO A 208 -11.10 8.34 -4.50
N GLU A 209 -11.89 9.15 -5.21
CA GLU A 209 -11.55 9.69 -6.53
C GLU A 209 -10.45 10.75 -6.48
N ILE A 210 -10.19 11.39 -5.33
CA ILE A 210 -9.06 12.31 -5.18
C ILE A 210 -7.77 11.50 -5.12
N ALA A 211 -7.06 11.43 -6.24
CA ALA A 211 -5.84 10.64 -6.38
C ALA A 211 -4.64 11.29 -5.69
N GLU A 212 -4.54 12.62 -5.82
CA GLU A 212 -3.45 13.44 -5.30
C GLU A 212 -4.02 14.78 -4.79
N MET A 213 -3.46 15.27 -3.69
CA MET A 213 -3.66 16.63 -3.22
C MET A 213 -2.32 17.19 -2.77
N ASP A 214 -2.03 18.44 -3.14
CA ASP A 214 -0.81 19.13 -2.73
C ASP A 214 -1.15 20.51 -2.20
N LEU A 215 -0.73 20.78 -0.96
CA LEU A 215 -0.77 22.08 -0.30
C LEU A 215 0.67 22.58 -0.21
N ASN A 216 1.06 23.42 -1.16
CA ASN A 216 2.46 23.81 -1.33
C ASN A 216 2.62 25.25 -1.85
N PRO A 217 3.24 26.16 -1.08
CA PRO A 217 3.63 25.99 0.32
C PRO A 217 2.44 26.16 1.28
N VAL A 218 2.55 25.55 2.45
CA VAL A 218 1.80 25.91 3.66
C VAL A 218 2.67 26.81 4.51
N PHE A 219 2.18 28.00 4.85
CA PHE A 219 2.85 28.93 5.76
C PHE A 219 2.45 28.62 7.20
N ALA A 220 3.37 28.05 7.98
CA ALA A 220 3.19 27.71 9.38
C ALA A 220 3.77 28.81 10.29
N THR A 221 2.90 29.48 11.05
CA THR A 221 3.25 30.56 11.97
C THR A 221 2.85 30.20 13.40
N ALA A 222 3.25 31.01 14.39
CA ALA A 222 2.75 30.87 15.77
C ALA A 222 1.21 31.02 15.88
N LYS A 223 0.57 31.67 14.90
CA LYS A 223 -0.88 31.92 14.90
C LYS A 223 -1.69 30.83 14.20
N GLY A 224 -1.10 30.09 13.26
CA GLY A 224 -1.79 29.08 12.49
C GLY A 224 -1.03 28.61 11.26
N ALA A 225 -1.67 27.78 10.44
CA ALA A 225 -1.14 27.24 9.20
C ALA A 225 -2.10 27.54 8.04
N ILE A 226 -1.60 28.13 6.95
CA ILE A 226 -2.40 28.53 5.80
C ILE A 226 -1.75 28.00 4.52
N ALA A 227 -2.49 27.26 3.71
CA ALA A 227 -2.04 26.76 2.41
C ALA A 227 -2.14 27.86 1.36
N ALA A 228 -1.01 28.27 0.76
CA ALA A 228 -0.96 29.34 -0.24
C ALA A 228 -1.40 28.88 -1.63
N ASP A 229 -1.16 27.62 -1.95
CA ASP A 229 -1.63 26.99 -3.17
C ASP A 229 -2.23 25.62 -2.86
N VAL A 230 -3.20 25.24 -3.67
CA VAL A 230 -3.95 24.00 -3.55
C VAL A 230 -4.04 23.38 -4.94
N ARG A 231 -3.53 22.16 -5.06
CA ARG A 231 -3.70 21.34 -6.25
C ARG A 231 -4.42 20.06 -5.87
N ILE A 232 -5.48 19.72 -6.59
CA ILE A 232 -6.26 18.49 -6.39
C ILE A 232 -6.41 17.82 -7.74
N VAL A 233 -5.97 16.56 -7.81
CA VAL A 233 -6.04 15.71 -9.01
C VAL A 233 -6.92 14.52 -8.70
N CYS A 234 -7.81 14.21 -9.64
CA CYS A 234 -8.74 13.11 -9.55
C CYS A 234 -8.38 11.97 -10.50
N ASP A 235 -8.63 10.75 -10.06
CA ASP A 235 -8.68 9.56 -10.90
C ASP A 235 -10.09 8.98 -10.84
N TRP A 236 -10.73 8.90 -12.00
CA TRP A 236 -12.10 8.42 -12.15
C TRP A 236 -12.17 6.91 -12.39
N ASN A 237 -11.02 6.24 -12.49
CA ASN A 237 -10.88 4.81 -12.73
C ASN A 237 -10.26 4.13 -11.49
N PRO A 238 -11.03 3.97 -10.40
CA PRO A 238 -10.50 3.35 -9.19
C PRO A 238 -10.00 1.94 -9.50
N ALA A 239 -8.88 1.56 -8.86
CA ALA A 239 -8.40 0.19 -8.90
C ALA A 239 -9.49 -0.76 -8.37
N PRO A 240 -9.64 -1.97 -8.96
CA PRO A 240 -10.56 -2.96 -8.44
C PRO A 240 -10.33 -3.22 -6.96
N ALA A 241 -11.41 -3.34 -6.20
CA ALA A 241 -11.31 -3.73 -4.80
C ALA A 241 -10.66 -5.11 -4.70
N ARG A 242 -9.69 -5.24 -3.80
CA ARG A 242 -9.05 -6.52 -3.51
C ARG A 242 -10.00 -7.40 -2.70
N PHE A 243 -9.93 -8.70 -2.92
CA PHE A 243 -10.66 -9.66 -2.10
C PHE A 243 -10.07 -9.64 -0.68
N ARG A 244 -10.93 -9.38 0.31
CA ARG A 244 -10.56 -9.33 1.73
C ARG A 244 -11.51 -10.23 2.52
N PRO A 245 -11.13 -11.48 2.80
CA PRO A 245 -11.92 -12.35 3.67
C PRO A 245 -12.07 -11.73 5.06
N LYS A 246 -13.16 -12.05 5.75
CA LYS A 246 -13.33 -11.62 7.14
C LYS A 246 -12.31 -12.31 8.04
N HIS A 247 -11.93 -11.66 9.14
CA HIS A 247 -11.02 -12.21 10.13
C HIS A 247 -11.38 -13.65 10.57
N GLU A 248 -12.65 -13.92 10.85
CA GLU A 248 -13.15 -15.24 11.24
C GLU A 248 -12.98 -16.31 10.15
N ASP A 249 -13.16 -15.95 8.87
CA ASP A 249 -12.95 -16.84 7.74
C ASP A 249 -11.46 -17.15 7.57
N ILE A 250 -10.59 -16.14 7.69
CA ILE A 250 -9.13 -16.32 7.66
C ILE A 250 -8.70 -17.29 8.76
N VAL A 251 -9.15 -17.08 10.01
CA VAL A 251 -8.80 -17.95 11.13
C VAL A 251 -9.27 -19.38 10.89
N ARG A 252 -10.51 -19.58 10.42
CA ARG A 252 -11.05 -20.91 10.10
C ARG A 252 -10.21 -21.62 9.05
N ASP A 253 -9.97 -20.96 7.92
CA ASP A 253 -9.34 -21.58 6.76
C ASP A 253 -7.84 -21.81 6.99
N MET A 254 -7.15 -20.84 7.61
CA MET A 254 -5.74 -20.99 7.95
C MET A 254 -5.49 -22.05 9.03
N ASN A 255 -6.42 -22.27 9.97
CA ASN A 255 -6.30 -23.40 10.91
C ASN A 255 -6.40 -24.74 10.18
N ARG A 256 -7.26 -24.86 9.16
CA ARG A 256 -7.38 -26.09 8.35
C ARG A 256 -6.11 -26.33 7.52
N ILE A 257 -5.48 -25.26 7.01
CA ILE A 257 -4.23 -25.34 6.25
C ILE A 257 -3.02 -25.66 7.14
N MET A 258 -2.88 -24.97 8.27
CA MET A 258 -1.67 -25.03 9.11
C MET A 258 -1.72 -26.16 10.14
N LYS A 259 -2.92 -26.58 10.56
CA LYS A 259 -3.16 -27.66 11.53
C LYS A 259 -4.04 -28.79 10.96
N PRO A 260 -3.78 -29.29 9.74
CA PRO A 260 -4.61 -30.30 9.09
C PRO A 260 -4.59 -31.61 9.87
N ASP A 261 -5.66 -32.39 9.72
CA ASP A 261 -5.74 -33.79 10.14
C ASP A 261 -5.60 -34.74 8.93
N ALA A 262 -5.82 -34.24 7.71
CA ALA A 262 -5.66 -34.96 6.45
C ALA A 262 -5.02 -34.08 5.35
N VAL A 263 -3.97 -34.61 4.71
CA VAL A 263 -3.23 -33.97 3.62
C VAL A 263 -3.32 -34.84 2.37
N ALA A 264 -3.74 -34.25 1.25
CA ALA A 264 -3.60 -34.88 -0.07
C ALA A 264 -2.34 -34.34 -0.77
N VAL A 265 -1.59 -35.21 -1.45
CA VAL A 265 -0.41 -34.81 -2.24
C VAL A 265 -0.71 -35.09 -3.71
N ILE A 266 -1.04 -34.03 -4.45
CA ILE A 266 -1.32 -34.10 -5.89
C ILE A 266 -0.01 -34.10 -6.67
N GLY A 267 0.20 -35.13 -7.47
CA GLY A 267 1.52 -35.37 -8.08
C GLY A 267 2.46 -36.15 -7.17
N ALA A 268 1.92 -36.90 -6.20
CA ALA A 268 2.71 -37.82 -5.39
C ALA A 268 3.48 -38.80 -6.29
N SER A 269 4.70 -39.16 -5.88
CA SER A 269 5.55 -40.08 -6.66
C SER A 269 6.47 -40.91 -5.77
N GLY A 270 6.68 -42.18 -6.11
CA GLY A 270 7.71 -43.04 -5.51
C GLY A 270 9.11 -42.80 -6.07
N GLU A 271 9.25 -42.04 -7.16
CA GLU A 271 10.50 -41.87 -7.89
C GLU A 271 11.39 -40.77 -7.29
N THR A 272 12.61 -41.15 -6.90
CA THR A 272 13.60 -40.23 -6.32
C THR A 272 13.94 -39.09 -7.29
N GLY A 273 13.97 -37.86 -6.78
CA GLY A 273 14.28 -36.65 -7.55
C GLY A 273 13.05 -35.85 -7.96
N LYS A 274 11.85 -36.44 -7.96
CA LYS A 274 10.60 -35.70 -8.21
C LYS A 274 10.18 -34.91 -6.97
N ILE A 275 9.65 -33.70 -7.15
CA ILE A 275 9.14 -32.84 -6.06
C ILE A 275 8.11 -33.58 -5.20
N GLY A 276 7.13 -34.26 -5.83
CA GLY A 276 6.13 -35.03 -5.11
C GLY A 276 6.70 -36.19 -4.29
N ASN A 277 7.85 -36.75 -4.67
CA ASN A 277 8.57 -37.73 -3.87
C ASN A 277 9.16 -37.11 -2.61
N SER A 278 9.76 -35.93 -2.73
CA SER A 278 10.32 -35.20 -1.59
C SER A 278 9.23 -34.81 -0.58
N VAL A 279 8.10 -34.29 -1.04
CA VAL A 279 6.95 -33.94 -0.18
C VAL A 279 6.43 -35.19 0.56
N MET A 280 6.23 -36.31 -0.14
CA MET A 280 5.78 -37.56 0.48
C MET A 280 6.77 -38.05 1.55
N LYS A 281 8.07 -38.11 1.22
CA LYS A 281 9.12 -38.50 2.17
C LYS A 281 9.13 -37.60 3.39
N ASN A 282 9.00 -36.30 3.20
CA ASN A 282 9.02 -35.32 4.27
C ASN A 282 7.83 -35.45 5.22
N LEU A 283 6.62 -35.68 4.71
CA LEU A 283 5.44 -35.93 5.55
C LEU A 283 5.59 -37.22 6.36
N ILE A 284 6.01 -38.31 5.72
CA ILE A 284 6.13 -39.63 6.35
C ILE A 284 7.29 -39.62 7.36
N ASN A 285 8.50 -39.27 6.91
CA ASN A 285 9.71 -39.35 7.73
C ASN A 285 9.79 -38.21 8.74
N GLY A 286 9.14 -37.07 8.47
CA GLY A 286 8.98 -35.97 9.43
C GLY A 286 8.05 -36.30 10.59
N GLY A 287 7.33 -37.43 10.52
CA GLY A 287 6.51 -37.92 11.63
C GLY A 287 5.14 -37.26 11.74
N TYR A 288 4.59 -36.78 10.62
CA TYR A 288 3.21 -36.30 10.55
C TYR A 288 2.26 -37.42 10.96
N LYS A 289 1.33 -37.12 11.87
CA LYS A 289 0.40 -38.12 12.45
C LYS A 289 -0.99 -38.11 11.81
N GLY A 290 -1.29 -37.12 10.98
CA GLY A 290 -2.53 -37.08 10.23
C GLY A 290 -2.52 -38.04 9.03
N LYS A 291 -3.64 -38.11 8.33
CA LYS A 291 -3.80 -38.97 7.16
C LYS A 291 -3.07 -38.35 5.97
N ILE A 292 -2.36 -39.18 5.20
CA ILE A 292 -1.66 -38.79 3.98
C ILE A 292 -2.31 -39.53 2.81
N TYR A 293 -2.78 -38.79 1.81
CA TYR A 293 -3.44 -39.32 0.62
C TYR A 293 -2.61 -38.99 -0.63
N PRO A 294 -1.81 -39.94 -1.14
CA PRO A 294 -1.13 -39.77 -2.42
C PRO A 294 -2.14 -39.72 -3.58
N ILE A 295 -2.09 -38.68 -4.41
CA ILE A 295 -2.89 -38.58 -5.63
C ILE A 295 -1.98 -38.74 -6.85
N ASN A 296 -2.18 -39.82 -7.59
CA ASN A 296 -1.44 -40.20 -8.77
C ASN A 296 -2.35 -41.01 -9.72
N PRO A 297 -2.54 -40.59 -10.99
CA PRO A 297 -3.43 -41.28 -11.93
C PRO A 297 -3.03 -42.72 -12.28
N SER A 298 -1.75 -43.06 -12.16
CA SER A 298 -1.16 -44.29 -12.70
C SER A 298 -0.71 -45.30 -11.64
N ALA A 299 -0.44 -44.85 -10.42
CA ALA A 299 0.04 -45.72 -9.34
C ALA A 299 -1.10 -46.11 -8.41
N ASP A 300 -1.15 -47.39 -8.01
CA ASP A 300 -2.11 -47.87 -7.00
C ASP A 300 -1.58 -47.70 -5.56
N GLU A 301 -0.27 -47.59 -5.40
CA GLU A 301 0.41 -47.41 -4.12
C GLU A 301 1.66 -46.52 -4.27
N ILE A 302 1.90 -45.64 -3.27
CA ILE A 302 3.10 -44.80 -3.17
C ILE A 302 3.61 -44.86 -1.73
N MET A 303 4.84 -45.37 -1.55
CA MET A 303 5.51 -45.46 -0.24
C MET A 303 4.69 -46.19 0.84
N GLY A 304 4.06 -47.32 0.50
CA GLY A 304 3.24 -48.07 1.46
C GLY A 304 1.83 -47.52 1.68
N LEU A 305 1.47 -46.42 0.99
CA LEU A 305 0.16 -45.78 1.11
C LEU A 305 -0.64 -45.97 -0.17
N LYS A 306 -1.92 -46.33 -0.03
CA LYS A 306 -2.86 -46.41 -1.15
C LYS A 306 -2.91 -45.07 -1.89
N ALA A 307 -2.66 -45.10 -3.19
CA ALA A 307 -2.77 -43.95 -4.06
C ALA A 307 -4.16 -43.88 -4.71
N TYR A 308 -4.60 -42.67 -5.03
CA TYR A 308 -5.90 -42.38 -5.64
C TYR A 308 -5.69 -41.66 -6.97
N LYS A 309 -6.56 -41.90 -7.94
CA LYS A 309 -6.45 -41.27 -9.27
C LYS A 309 -6.81 -39.80 -9.23
N SER A 310 -7.87 -39.47 -8.50
CA SER A 310 -8.31 -38.11 -8.23
C SER A 310 -8.47 -37.90 -6.72
N VAL A 311 -8.35 -36.64 -6.28
CA VAL A 311 -8.66 -36.28 -4.90
C VAL A 311 -10.14 -36.52 -4.55
N LYS A 312 -11.02 -36.59 -5.56
CA LYS A 312 -12.43 -36.91 -5.39
C LYS A 312 -12.65 -38.32 -4.85
N ASP A 313 -11.79 -39.24 -5.24
CA ASP A 313 -11.85 -40.67 -4.88
C ASP A 313 -11.41 -40.93 -3.43
N VAL A 314 -10.79 -39.94 -2.77
CA VAL A 314 -10.33 -40.07 -1.38
C VAL A 314 -11.51 -40.21 -0.43
N PRO A 315 -11.54 -41.21 0.46
CA PRO A 315 -12.62 -41.35 1.44
C PRO A 315 -12.50 -40.30 2.54
N GLY A 316 -13.63 -39.72 2.94
CA GLY A 316 -13.69 -38.73 4.03
C GLY A 316 -13.28 -37.33 3.62
N THR A 317 -12.80 -36.55 4.59
CA THR A 317 -12.44 -35.14 4.44
C THR A 317 -10.94 -34.97 4.28
N VAL A 318 -10.55 -34.02 3.42
CA VAL A 318 -9.17 -33.56 3.26
C VAL A 318 -9.13 -32.09 3.65
N ASP A 319 -8.17 -31.70 4.48
CA ASP A 319 -8.04 -30.32 4.96
C ASP A 319 -7.18 -29.47 4.02
N VAL A 320 -6.13 -30.06 3.47
CA VAL A 320 -5.22 -29.35 2.56
C VAL A 320 -4.70 -30.25 1.46
N ALA A 321 -4.61 -29.71 0.25
CA ALA A 321 -4.01 -30.36 -0.91
C ALA A 321 -2.67 -29.69 -1.26
N VAL A 322 -1.58 -30.46 -1.30
CA VAL A 322 -0.25 -30.01 -1.72
C VAL A 322 -0.05 -30.39 -3.18
N PHE A 323 0.19 -29.40 -4.03
CA PHE A 323 0.34 -29.59 -5.47
C PHE A 323 1.81 -29.71 -5.82
N ALA A 324 2.20 -30.79 -6.50
CA ALA A 324 3.54 -31.04 -7.01
C ALA A 324 3.46 -31.48 -8.50
N ILE A 325 2.62 -30.78 -9.27
CA ILE A 325 2.34 -31.03 -10.70
C ILE A 325 2.69 -29.81 -11.56
N PRO A 326 2.95 -29.96 -12.87
CA PRO A 326 3.17 -28.81 -13.75
C PRO A 326 2.01 -27.79 -13.74
N ALA A 327 2.31 -26.49 -13.86
CA ALA A 327 1.35 -25.38 -13.78
C ALA A 327 0.09 -25.58 -14.63
N LYS A 328 0.25 -26.08 -15.87
CA LYS A 328 -0.87 -26.31 -16.81
C LYS A 328 -1.95 -27.29 -16.32
N PHE A 329 -1.65 -28.09 -15.30
CA PHE A 329 -2.60 -29.05 -14.72
C PHE A 329 -3.21 -28.57 -13.40
N VAL A 330 -2.75 -27.44 -12.86
CA VAL A 330 -3.16 -26.94 -11.54
C VAL A 330 -4.63 -26.54 -11.54
N ALA A 331 -5.10 -25.80 -12.55
CA ALA A 331 -6.49 -25.33 -12.62
C ALA A 331 -7.51 -26.49 -12.56
N ALA A 332 -7.32 -27.52 -13.39
CA ALA A 332 -8.19 -28.70 -13.40
C ALA A 332 -8.19 -29.44 -12.05
N ALA A 333 -7.01 -29.66 -11.46
CA ALA A 333 -6.90 -30.30 -10.15
C ALA A 333 -7.48 -29.44 -9.01
N LEU A 334 -7.42 -28.11 -9.13
CA LEU A 334 -8.01 -27.18 -8.17
C LEU A 334 -9.55 -27.21 -8.22
N VAL A 335 -10.14 -27.38 -9.41
CA VAL A 335 -11.60 -27.63 -9.55
C VAL A 335 -11.99 -28.89 -8.78
N GLU A 336 -11.24 -29.99 -8.91
CA GLU A 336 -11.51 -31.22 -8.16
C GLU A 336 -11.39 -31.02 -6.65
N CYS A 337 -10.42 -30.21 -6.19
CA CYS A 337 -10.30 -29.83 -4.77
C CYS A 337 -11.53 -29.05 -4.29
N GLY A 338 -12.03 -28.13 -5.11
CA GLY A 338 -13.25 -27.37 -4.85
C GLY A 338 -14.50 -28.26 -4.78
N GLU A 339 -14.68 -29.17 -5.74
CA GLU A 339 -15.75 -30.17 -5.72
C GLU A 339 -15.70 -31.07 -4.48
N LYS A 340 -14.47 -31.41 -4.03
CA LYS A 340 -14.23 -32.17 -2.79
C LYS A 340 -14.36 -31.34 -1.52
N LYS A 341 -14.55 -30.02 -1.63
CA LYS A 341 -14.65 -29.05 -0.51
C LYS A 341 -13.39 -29.01 0.35
N ILE A 342 -12.23 -29.08 -0.28
CA ILE A 342 -10.94 -28.92 0.40
C ILE A 342 -10.71 -27.43 0.64
N PRO A 343 -10.55 -26.96 1.89
CA PRO A 343 -10.49 -25.53 2.17
C PRO A 343 -9.18 -24.86 1.73
N GLY A 344 -8.10 -25.63 1.55
CA GLY A 344 -6.78 -25.07 1.24
C GLY A 344 -5.98 -25.83 0.17
N ALA A 345 -5.28 -25.07 -0.66
CA ALA A 345 -4.34 -25.57 -1.66
C ALA A 345 -2.95 -24.93 -1.50
N VAL A 346 -1.92 -25.76 -1.44
CA VAL A 346 -0.51 -25.37 -1.30
C VAL A 346 0.17 -25.59 -2.64
N LEU A 347 0.47 -24.50 -3.33
CA LEU A 347 0.81 -24.50 -4.75
C LEU A 347 2.32 -24.34 -4.96
N ILE A 348 3.07 -25.44 -4.80
CA ILE A 348 4.52 -25.49 -5.12
C ILE A 348 4.89 -25.06 -6.55
N PRO A 349 4.11 -25.38 -7.62
CA PRO A 349 4.57 -25.21 -8.99
C PRO A 349 4.84 -23.75 -9.37
N SER A 350 5.93 -23.54 -10.13
CA SER A 350 6.20 -22.33 -10.90
C SER A 350 5.58 -22.42 -12.31
N GLY A 351 5.59 -21.32 -13.07
CA GLY A 351 5.03 -21.18 -14.41
C GLY A 351 3.79 -20.27 -14.50
N PHE A 352 3.64 -19.34 -13.56
CA PHE A 352 2.50 -18.42 -13.47
C PHE A 352 2.95 -16.98 -13.79
N ALA A 353 2.48 -15.97 -13.04
CA ALA A 353 2.74 -14.57 -13.35
C ALA A 353 4.24 -14.21 -13.38
N GLU A 354 5.08 -14.91 -12.61
CA GLU A 354 6.53 -14.73 -12.58
C GLU A 354 7.22 -15.11 -13.90
N THR A 355 6.59 -15.94 -14.73
CA THR A 355 7.06 -16.29 -16.07
C THR A 355 6.25 -15.60 -17.18
N GLY A 356 5.41 -14.61 -16.84
CA GLY A 356 4.52 -13.90 -17.77
C GLY A 356 3.15 -14.56 -18.00
N ASN A 357 2.87 -15.71 -17.37
CA ASN A 357 1.56 -16.37 -17.44
C ASN A 357 0.59 -15.78 -16.40
N VAL A 358 0.24 -14.51 -16.59
CA VAL A 358 -0.68 -13.76 -15.72
C VAL A 358 -2.08 -14.39 -15.74
N GLU A 359 -2.54 -14.81 -16.91
CA GLU A 359 -3.89 -15.38 -17.05
C GLU A 359 -4.05 -16.73 -16.37
N GLY A 360 -3.04 -17.59 -16.42
CA GLY A 360 -3.07 -18.84 -15.66
C GLY A 360 -3.09 -18.62 -14.14
N GLN A 361 -2.46 -17.53 -13.65
CA GLN A 361 -2.56 -17.18 -12.23
C GLN A 361 -3.96 -16.65 -11.90
N LYS A 362 -4.54 -15.83 -12.76
CA LYS A 362 -5.89 -15.30 -12.59
C LYS A 362 -6.94 -16.42 -12.61
N GLU A 363 -6.79 -17.40 -13.49
CA GLU A 363 -7.67 -18.57 -13.58
C GLU A 363 -7.71 -19.33 -12.24
N ILE A 364 -6.56 -19.64 -11.64
CA ILE A 364 -6.54 -20.36 -10.36
C ILE A 364 -7.14 -19.53 -9.21
N GLN A 365 -6.95 -18.21 -9.22
CA GLN A 365 -7.58 -17.31 -8.24
C GLN A 365 -9.11 -17.34 -8.37
N GLU A 366 -9.63 -17.24 -9.59
CA GLU A 366 -11.07 -17.30 -9.86
C GLU A 366 -11.68 -18.64 -9.43
N ILE A 367 -10.99 -19.75 -9.69
CA ILE A 367 -11.39 -21.09 -9.23
C ILE A 367 -11.39 -21.15 -7.69
N GLY A 368 -10.33 -20.65 -7.05
CA GLY A 368 -10.21 -20.59 -5.60
C GLY A 368 -11.39 -19.85 -4.96
N HIS A 369 -11.69 -18.64 -5.44
CA HIS A 369 -12.84 -17.86 -4.98
C HIS A 369 -14.18 -18.56 -5.25
N LYS A 370 -14.36 -19.13 -6.43
CA LYS A 370 -15.61 -19.82 -6.82
C LYS A 370 -15.95 -20.98 -5.89
N TYR A 371 -14.96 -21.76 -5.48
CA TYR A 371 -15.16 -22.95 -4.66
C TYR A 371 -14.84 -22.77 -3.17
N GLY A 372 -14.36 -21.59 -2.77
CA GLY A 372 -13.92 -21.33 -1.39
C GLY A 372 -12.65 -22.10 -1.01
N VAL A 373 -11.74 -22.30 -1.96
CA VAL A 373 -10.42 -22.91 -1.72
C VAL A 373 -9.38 -21.80 -1.59
N ARG A 374 -8.76 -21.67 -0.40
CA ARG A 374 -7.70 -20.69 -0.17
C ARG A 374 -6.37 -21.17 -0.75
N LEU A 375 -5.60 -20.27 -1.38
CA LEU A 375 -4.38 -20.63 -2.12
C LEU A 375 -3.12 -20.06 -1.46
N MET A 376 -2.23 -20.95 -1.01
CA MET A 376 -0.87 -20.60 -0.57
C MET A 376 0.08 -20.76 -1.76
N GLY A 377 0.68 -19.65 -2.22
CA GLY A 377 1.51 -19.60 -3.43
C GLY A 377 0.82 -18.85 -4.58
N PRO A 378 1.03 -19.24 -5.85
CA PRO A 378 1.89 -20.34 -6.33
C PRO A 378 3.38 -20.03 -6.21
N ASN A 379 4.22 -20.89 -6.79
CA ASN A 379 5.67 -20.74 -6.86
C ASN A 379 6.33 -20.67 -5.47
N ILE A 380 6.07 -21.68 -4.65
CA ILE A 380 6.59 -21.77 -3.27
C ILE A 380 7.41 -23.03 -3.07
N TYR A 381 8.26 -23.01 -2.05
CA TYR A 381 8.92 -24.21 -1.57
C TYR A 381 8.02 -25.10 -0.68
N GLY A 382 6.81 -24.64 -0.38
CA GLY A 382 5.87 -25.25 0.56
C GLY A 382 5.95 -24.61 1.94
N PHE A 383 5.54 -25.35 2.97
CA PHE A 383 5.58 -24.85 4.34
C PHE A 383 5.78 -25.95 5.40
N TYR A 384 6.10 -25.50 6.61
CA TYR A 384 6.31 -26.31 7.79
C TYR A 384 5.45 -25.79 8.95
N TYR A 385 4.88 -26.71 9.71
CA TYR A 385 4.36 -26.43 11.05
C TYR A 385 4.82 -27.52 12.02
N THR A 386 5.81 -27.18 12.85
CA THR A 386 6.57 -28.16 13.64
C THR A 386 5.75 -28.81 14.75
N TRP A 387 4.74 -28.11 15.27
CA TRP A 387 3.89 -28.61 16.36
C TRP A 387 2.92 -29.72 15.91
N LYS A 388 2.64 -29.85 14.61
CA LYS A 388 1.94 -31.00 14.00
C LYS A 388 2.88 -31.98 13.30
N ASN A 389 4.20 -31.76 13.37
CA ASN A 389 5.19 -32.47 12.54
C ASN A 389 4.83 -32.42 11.05
N LEU A 390 4.24 -31.31 10.60
CA LEU A 390 3.77 -31.15 9.23
C LEU A 390 4.89 -30.54 8.38
N CYS A 391 5.42 -31.32 7.45
CA CYS A 391 6.51 -30.94 6.54
C CYS A 391 6.01 -30.99 5.08
N ALA A 392 5.22 -30.00 4.67
CA ALA A 392 4.54 -29.92 3.37
C ALA A 392 5.37 -29.12 2.35
N THR A 393 6.60 -29.59 2.13
CA THR A 393 7.66 -28.91 1.37
C THR A 393 8.50 -29.94 0.62
N PHE A 394 9.24 -29.51 -0.40
CA PHE A 394 10.25 -30.35 -1.05
C PHE A 394 11.68 -30.12 -0.53
N CYS A 395 11.87 -29.17 0.39
CA CYS A 395 13.16 -28.94 1.04
C CYS A 395 13.45 -30.02 2.09
N THR A 396 14.69 -30.13 2.57
CA THR A 396 15.04 -31.14 3.58
C THR A 396 14.28 -30.90 4.90
N ALA A 397 13.64 -31.95 5.42
CA ALA A 397 12.89 -31.90 6.66
C ALA A 397 13.69 -31.32 7.85
N TYR A 398 12.96 -30.67 8.75
CA TYR A 398 13.45 -30.04 9.96
C TYR A 398 12.40 -30.15 11.08
N ASP A 399 12.83 -30.53 12.28
CA ASP A 399 11.94 -30.96 13.38
C ASP A 399 12.21 -30.25 14.72
N VAL A 400 13.10 -29.26 14.74
CA VAL A 400 13.38 -28.51 15.97
C VAL A 400 12.23 -27.55 16.25
N LYS A 401 11.44 -27.89 17.27
CA LYS A 401 10.31 -27.08 17.73
C LYS A 401 10.80 -25.81 18.43
N GLY A 402 10.08 -24.72 18.20
CA GLY A 402 10.24 -23.47 18.93
C GLY A 402 9.08 -22.54 18.66
N HIS A 403 9.30 -21.24 18.89
CA HIS A 403 8.22 -20.24 18.93
C HIS A 403 8.38 -19.13 17.89
N ALA A 404 9.36 -19.24 17.00
CA ALA A 404 9.55 -18.30 15.90
C ALA A 404 8.83 -18.80 14.64
N ALA A 405 7.87 -18.01 14.16
CA ALA A 405 7.29 -18.19 12.84
C ALA A 405 8.09 -17.41 11.81
N LEU A 406 8.52 -18.09 10.74
CA LEU A 406 9.28 -17.49 9.66
C LEU A 406 8.45 -17.55 8.38
N SER A 407 8.39 -16.47 7.60
CA SER A 407 7.83 -16.50 6.26
C SER A 407 8.77 -15.86 5.24
N SER A 408 8.71 -16.35 4.00
CA SER A 408 9.48 -15.78 2.90
C SER A 408 8.70 -15.81 1.60
N GLN A 409 8.60 -14.65 0.95
CA GLN A 409 8.12 -14.53 -0.42
C GLN A 409 9.09 -15.23 -1.40
N SER A 410 10.39 -14.96 -1.28
CA SER A 410 11.42 -15.58 -2.11
C SER A 410 11.68 -17.04 -1.72
N GLY A 411 11.67 -17.94 -2.71
CA GLY A 411 12.04 -19.34 -2.50
C GLY A 411 13.52 -19.53 -2.15
N GLY A 412 14.42 -18.79 -2.80
CA GLY A 412 15.86 -18.86 -2.52
C GLY A 412 16.20 -18.45 -1.09
N ILE A 413 15.63 -17.33 -0.63
CA ILE A 413 15.82 -16.86 0.75
C ILE A 413 15.14 -17.80 1.74
N GLY A 414 13.95 -18.32 1.42
CA GLY A 414 13.28 -19.33 2.26
C GLY A 414 14.13 -20.58 2.45
N MET A 415 14.74 -21.10 1.38
CA MET A 415 15.67 -22.24 1.47
C MET A 415 16.93 -21.92 2.27
N ALA A 416 17.47 -20.71 2.17
CA ALA A 416 18.59 -20.26 3.00
C ALA A 416 18.19 -20.18 4.49
N ILE A 417 17.00 -19.67 4.80
CA ILE A 417 16.43 -19.66 6.16
C ILE A 417 16.31 -21.08 6.70
N ILE A 418 15.78 -22.02 5.92
CA ILE A 418 15.68 -23.44 6.32
C ILE A 418 17.08 -24.01 6.57
N GLY A 419 18.02 -23.81 5.65
CA GLY A 419 19.40 -24.27 5.78
C GLY A 419 20.09 -23.74 7.03
N PHE A 420 19.96 -22.43 7.29
CA PHE A 420 20.48 -21.80 8.50
C PHE A 420 19.81 -22.35 9.77
N SER A 421 18.48 -22.46 9.78
CA SER A 421 17.72 -23.00 10.93
C SER A 421 18.19 -24.40 11.29
N ARG A 422 18.45 -25.24 10.28
CA ARG A 422 18.99 -26.60 10.46
C ARG A 422 20.39 -26.58 11.06
N SER A 423 21.32 -25.83 10.48
CA SER A 423 22.71 -25.75 10.95
C SER A 423 22.81 -25.16 12.36
N ALA A 424 21.99 -24.15 12.67
CA ALA A 424 21.97 -23.49 13.97
C ALA A 424 21.09 -24.19 15.02
N LYS A 425 20.33 -25.23 14.64
CA LYS A 425 19.30 -25.87 15.48
C LYS A 425 18.32 -24.85 16.09
N MET A 426 17.94 -23.83 15.32
CA MET A 426 16.99 -22.80 15.74
C MET A 426 15.55 -23.33 15.77
N GLY A 427 14.95 -23.41 16.96
CA GLY A 427 13.56 -23.83 17.10
C GLY A 427 12.57 -22.87 16.41
N VAL A 428 11.73 -23.41 15.54
CA VAL A 428 10.69 -22.65 14.81
C VAL A 428 9.30 -23.22 15.10
N SER A 429 8.28 -22.37 15.11
CA SER A 429 6.87 -22.81 15.11
C SER A 429 6.40 -23.14 13.70
N ALA A 430 6.79 -22.30 12.73
CA ALA A 430 6.44 -22.43 11.32
C ALA A 430 7.55 -21.87 10.40
N ILE A 431 7.64 -22.41 9.19
CA ILE A 431 8.37 -21.79 8.08
C ILE A 431 7.45 -21.83 6.85
N VAL A 432 7.07 -20.67 6.30
CA VAL A 432 6.02 -20.57 5.28
C VAL A 432 6.53 -19.87 4.01
N GLY A 433 6.42 -20.54 2.87
CA GLY A 433 6.64 -19.94 1.55
C GLY A 433 5.37 -19.27 1.03
N LEU A 434 5.50 -18.02 0.59
CA LEU A 434 4.38 -17.21 0.07
C LEU A 434 4.40 -17.05 -1.46
N GLY A 435 5.59 -17.01 -2.08
CA GLY A 435 5.73 -17.03 -3.54
C GLY A 435 5.04 -15.85 -4.21
N ASN A 436 4.19 -16.10 -5.19
CA ASN A 436 3.50 -15.04 -5.93
C ASN A 436 2.34 -14.39 -5.17
N LYS A 437 1.84 -15.03 -4.09
CA LYS A 437 0.75 -14.51 -3.24
C LYS A 437 -0.51 -14.23 -4.03
N SER A 438 -1.03 -15.28 -4.69
CA SER A 438 -2.24 -15.15 -5.50
C SER A 438 -3.50 -15.02 -4.65
N ASP A 439 -3.51 -15.51 -3.42
CA ASP A 439 -4.63 -15.37 -2.48
C ASP A 439 -4.12 -15.10 -1.06
N ILE A 440 -3.51 -16.09 -0.40
CA ILE A 440 -2.97 -15.92 0.96
C ILE A 440 -1.76 -14.99 0.92
N ASP A 441 -1.81 -13.93 1.73
CA ASP A 441 -0.77 -12.88 1.82
C ASP A 441 -0.22 -12.76 3.27
N GLU A 442 0.65 -11.78 3.56
CA GLU A 442 1.22 -11.65 4.91
C GLU A 442 0.18 -11.39 6.01
N ASP A 443 -0.93 -10.72 5.71
CA ASP A 443 -1.99 -10.41 6.68
C ASP A 443 -2.80 -11.65 7.10
N ASP A 444 -3.02 -12.61 6.20
CA ASP A 444 -3.60 -13.91 6.56
C ASP A 444 -2.69 -14.67 7.53
N LEU A 445 -1.36 -14.67 7.27
CA LEU A 445 -0.39 -15.31 8.15
C LEU A 445 -0.34 -14.64 9.52
N LEU A 446 -0.31 -13.30 9.58
CA LEU A 446 -0.34 -12.57 10.84
C LEU A 446 -1.62 -12.88 11.62
N THR A 447 -2.76 -12.95 10.93
CA THR A 447 -4.05 -13.31 11.53
C THR A 447 -4.03 -14.71 12.13
N PHE A 448 -3.45 -15.70 11.44
CA PHE A 448 -3.26 -17.04 11.99
C PHE A 448 -2.30 -17.04 13.18
N PHE A 449 -1.13 -16.42 13.05
CA PHE A 449 -0.10 -16.43 14.09
C PHE A 449 -0.51 -15.67 15.34
N GLU A 450 -1.43 -14.71 15.23
CA GLU A 450 -1.94 -14.01 16.40
C GLU A 450 -2.61 -14.95 17.40
N GLN A 451 -3.48 -15.85 16.93
CA GLN A 451 -4.21 -16.81 17.77
C GLN A 451 -3.38 -18.05 18.11
N ASP A 452 -2.32 -18.33 17.34
CA ASP A 452 -1.50 -19.52 17.55
C ASP A 452 -0.64 -19.43 18.83
N GLU A 453 -1.01 -20.17 19.87
CA GLU A 453 -0.29 -20.22 21.16
C GLU A 453 1.16 -20.68 21.02
N ASN A 454 1.48 -21.41 19.97
CA ASN A 454 2.83 -21.91 19.72
C ASN A 454 3.78 -20.85 19.13
N THR A 455 3.26 -19.73 18.62
CA THR A 455 4.04 -18.67 17.98
C THR A 455 4.12 -17.45 18.88
N HIS A 456 5.34 -17.01 19.21
CA HIS A 456 5.59 -15.84 20.06
C HIS A 456 6.27 -14.70 19.32
N ILE A 457 7.01 -14.98 18.25
CA ILE A 457 7.66 -13.99 17.39
C ILE A 457 7.43 -14.35 15.92
N ILE A 458 7.20 -13.34 15.09
CA ILE A 458 6.92 -13.49 13.66
C ILE A 458 8.01 -12.74 12.90
N ALA A 459 8.74 -13.43 12.02
CA ALA A 459 9.78 -12.86 11.17
C ALA A 459 9.44 -13.10 9.69
N GLN A 460 9.41 -12.04 8.88
CA GLN A 460 8.95 -12.11 7.49
C GLN A 460 9.99 -11.51 6.55
N HIS A 461 10.35 -12.24 5.50
CA HIS A 461 11.00 -11.68 4.31
C HIS A 461 9.91 -11.33 3.28
N CYS A 462 9.82 -10.04 2.93
CA CYS A 462 8.77 -9.48 2.09
C CYS A 462 9.38 -8.66 0.94
N GLU A 463 8.97 -8.92 -0.30
CA GLU A 463 9.41 -8.17 -1.49
C GLU A 463 8.39 -7.09 -1.86
N ASP A 464 7.11 -7.43 -1.82
CA ASP A 464 5.99 -6.51 -1.95
C ASP A 464 4.88 -6.88 -0.97
N LEU A 465 4.01 -5.94 -0.63
CA LEU A 465 2.71 -6.23 -0.01
C LEU A 465 1.68 -6.07 -1.11
N LYS A 466 0.90 -7.13 -1.42
CA LYS A 466 -0.18 -6.96 -2.39
C LYS A 466 -1.19 -6.02 -1.73
N ASP A 467 -1.78 -6.39 -0.61
CA ASP A 467 -2.65 -5.48 0.15
C ASP A 467 -1.95 -4.90 1.37
N GLY A 468 -1.11 -3.89 1.15
CA GLY A 468 -0.37 -3.22 2.21
C GLY A 468 -1.25 -2.58 3.28
N ARG A 469 -2.48 -2.16 2.93
CA ARG A 469 -3.44 -1.62 3.89
C ARG A 469 -3.99 -2.69 4.83
N ALA A 470 -4.44 -3.83 4.29
CA ALA A 470 -4.90 -4.95 5.11
C ALA A 470 -3.76 -5.45 6.03
N PHE A 471 -2.54 -5.57 5.49
CA PHE A 471 -1.35 -5.87 6.27
C PHE A 471 -1.15 -4.89 7.44
N ALA A 472 -1.15 -3.58 7.18
CA ALA A 472 -0.91 -2.59 8.23
C ALA A 472 -1.97 -2.63 9.34
N GLU A 473 -3.25 -2.82 8.97
CA GLU A 473 -4.36 -2.95 9.92
C GLU A 473 -4.20 -4.17 10.82
N VAL A 474 -3.87 -5.33 10.24
CA VAL A 474 -3.61 -6.56 11.01
C VAL A 474 -2.34 -6.42 11.84
N ALA A 475 -1.24 -5.93 11.26
CA ALA A 475 0.04 -5.77 11.93
C ALA A 475 -0.06 -4.85 13.15
N LYS A 476 -0.77 -3.72 13.05
CA LYS A 476 -1.01 -2.78 14.18
C LYS A 476 -1.68 -3.45 15.38
N ARG A 477 -2.53 -4.45 15.14
CA ARG A 477 -3.23 -5.21 16.17
C ARG A 477 -2.36 -6.34 16.72
N VAL A 478 -1.66 -7.07 15.85
CA VAL A 478 -0.82 -8.21 16.21
C VAL A 478 0.46 -7.79 16.93
N SER A 479 1.10 -6.70 16.50
CA SER A 479 2.35 -6.18 17.08
C SER A 479 2.24 -5.81 18.56
N ARG A 480 1.02 -5.52 19.05
CA ARG A 480 0.72 -5.28 20.46
C ARG A 480 0.83 -6.53 21.33
N LYS A 481 0.73 -7.72 20.72
CA LYS A 481 0.75 -9.03 21.41
C LYS A 481 2.02 -9.81 21.12
N LYS A 482 2.47 -9.78 19.86
CA LYS A 482 3.59 -10.59 19.36
C LYS A 482 4.51 -9.71 18.50
N PRO A 483 5.82 -9.65 18.76
CA PRO A 483 6.74 -8.89 17.93
C PRO A 483 6.70 -9.39 16.48
N ILE A 484 6.60 -8.44 15.55
CA ILE A 484 6.68 -8.68 14.11
C ILE A 484 7.97 -8.04 13.62
N VAL A 485 8.85 -8.84 13.02
CA VAL A 485 10.10 -8.41 12.40
C VAL A 485 9.97 -8.58 10.89
N MET A 486 10.23 -7.54 10.12
CA MET A 486 10.15 -7.60 8.66
C MET A 486 11.46 -7.19 8.01
N LEU A 487 12.01 -8.09 7.19
CA LEU A 487 13.06 -7.79 6.22
C LEU A 487 12.41 -7.46 4.88
N LYS A 488 12.24 -6.15 4.62
CA LYS A 488 11.74 -5.64 3.34
C LYS A 488 12.88 -5.62 2.32
N ALA A 489 12.77 -6.47 1.29
CA ALA A 489 13.69 -6.50 0.18
C ALA A 489 13.50 -5.30 -0.78
N GLY A 490 14.46 -5.12 -1.70
CA GLY A 490 14.36 -4.14 -2.77
C GLY A 490 14.53 -2.67 -2.36
N ARG A 491 15.33 -2.38 -1.32
CA ARG A 491 15.49 -1.02 -0.76
C ARG A 491 16.12 -0.02 -1.71
N THR A 492 16.98 -0.48 -2.61
CA THR A 492 17.65 0.39 -3.61
C THR A 492 16.89 0.34 -4.93
N SER A 493 17.03 1.37 -5.77
CA SER A 493 16.39 1.36 -7.10
C SER A 493 16.83 0.18 -7.98
N MET A 494 18.01 -0.38 -7.72
CA MET A 494 18.51 -1.62 -8.33
C MET A 494 17.93 -2.87 -7.68
N GLY A 495 17.83 -2.91 -6.34
CA GLY A 495 17.23 -4.02 -5.61
C GLY A 495 15.73 -4.13 -5.85
N ALA A 496 15.01 -3.02 -5.96
CA ALA A 496 13.62 -3.01 -6.36
C ALA A 496 13.50 -3.36 -7.85
N ARG A 497 14.41 -2.97 -8.76
CA ARG A 497 14.40 -3.52 -10.13
C ARG A 497 14.70 -5.03 -10.19
N ALA A 498 15.50 -5.55 -9.25
CA ALA A 498 15.79 -6.98 -9.12
C ALA A 498 14.64 -7.77 -8.45
N ALA A 499 13.86 -7.12 -7.58
CA ALA A 499 12.68 -7.69 -6.92
C ALA A 499 11.35 -7.41 -7.69
N SER A 500 11.33 -6.40 -8.55
CA SER A 500 10.19 -5.98 -9.37
C SER A 500 10.67 -5.77 -10.82
N SER A 501 10.31 -6.70 -11.69
CA SER A 501 10.63 -6.67 -13.12
C SER A 501 9.80 -5.64 -13.92
N HIS A 502 8.92 -4.85 -13.30
CA HIS A 502 8.13 -3.83 -13.99
C HIS A 502 7.90 -2.56 -13.13
N THR A 503 8.08 -1.40 -13.79
CA THR A 503 7.67 -0.02 -13.43
C THR A 503 8.54 0.79 -12.46
N GLY A 504 9.01 1.94 -12.96
CA GLY A 504 9.98 2.84 -12.33
C GLY A 504 9.34 4.05 -11.64
N ALA A 505 9.10 3.92 -10.33
CA ALA A 505 8.91 5.05 -9.41
C ALA A 505 9.64 4.76 -8.09
N LEU A 506 10.98 4.70 -8.17
CA LEU A 506 11.83 3.96 -7.22
C LEU A 506 12.28 4.73 -5.96
N ALA A 507 11.92 6.00 -5.79
CA ALA A 507 12.34 6.79 -4.61
C ALA A 507 11.25 6.99 -3.54
N GLY A 508 9.96 6.80 -3.87
CA GLY A 508 8.85 7.04 -2.94
C GLY A 508 8.45 5.81 -2.11
N ASN A 509 8.67 4.60 -2.65
CA ASN A 509 8.10 3.40 -2.06
C ASN A 509 8.76 3.02 -0.71
N ASP A 510 10.09 3.04 -0.62
CA ASP A 510 10.79 2.55 0.59
C ASP A 510 10.49 3.38 1.85
N LYS A 511 10.33 4.70 1.71
CA LYS A 511 9.99 5.61 2.81
C LYS A 511 8.55 5.40 3.28
N ILE A 512 7.62 5.19 2.35
CA ILE A 512 6.23 4.83 2.66
C ILE A 512 6.21 3.52 3.46
N TYR A 513 6.92 2.49 3.00
CA TYR A 513 7.07 1.24 3.76
C TYR A 513 7.64 1.50 5.16
N ASP A 514 8.72 2.28 5.29
CA ASP A 514 9.30 2.55 6.62
C ASP A 514 8.31 3.19 7.58
N ASP A 515 7.60 4.22 7.12
CA ASP A 515 6.66 4.97 7.93
C ASP A 515 5.42 4.13 8.29
N VAL A 516 4.87 3.38 7.33
CA VAL A 516 3.69 2.53 7.58
C VAL A 516 4.04 1.33 8.47
N LEU A 517 5.21 0.71 8.29
CA LEU A 517 5.68 -0.36 9.18
C LEU A 517 5.86 0.16 10.60
N ARG A 518 6.48 1.34 10.75
CA ARG A 518 6.63 1.99 12.06
C ARG A 518 5.28 2.34 12.68
N GLN A 519 4.35 2.91 11.90
CA GLN A 519 2.97 3.21 12.33
C GLN A 519 2.23 1.95 12.80
N SER A 520 2.54 0.80 12.21
CA SER A 520 1.92 -0.49 12.51
C SER A 520 2.63 -1.27 13.63
N GLY A 521 3.71 -0.73 14.22
CA GLY A 521 4.49 -1.40 15.26
C GLY A 521 5.35 -2.56 14.73
N VAL A 522 5.59 -2.64 13.42
CA VAL A 522 6.47 -3.66 12.83
C VAL A 522 7.92 -3.20 12.96
N ILE A 523 8.78 -4.10 13.46
CA ILE A 523 10.21 -3.87 13.57
C ILE A 523 10.85 -4.17 12.22
N ARG A 524 11.24 -3.13 11.51
CA ARG A 524 11.94 -3.29 10.23
C ARG A 524 13.40 -3.68 10.46
N ALA A 525 13.79 -4.86 9.99
CA ALA A 525 15.18 -5.30 10.03
C ALA A 525 16.03 -4.49 9.04
N LYS A 526 17.28 -4.19 9.43
CA LYS A 526 18.26 -3.60 8.52
C LYS A 526 18.88 -4.72 7.68
N ALA A 527 18.95 -4.50 6.37
CA ALA A 527 19.57 -5.39 5.41
C ALA A 527 21.01 -4.93 5.18
#